data_AF-A0A857D145-F1
#
_entry.id   AF-A0A857D145-F1
#
_cell.length_a   1.000
_cell.length_b   1.000
_cell.length_c   1.000
_cell.angle_alpha   90.00
_cell.angle_beta   90.00
_cell.angle_gamma   90.00
#
_symmetry.space_group_name_H-M   'P 1'
#
loop_
_entity.id
_entity.type
_entity.pdbx_description
1 polymer ?
#
loop_
_entity_poly.entity_id
_entity_poly.type
_entity_poly.pdbx_seq_one_letter_code
_entity_poly.pdbx_strand_id
1 'polypeptide(L)' 'MDTRLKYQGIIKTVLQNHANYRATLPDGYTSQVI' A
#
# COMPACT_ATOMS: atom_id res chain seq x y z
N MET A 1 7.37 24.36 -9.38
CA MET A 1 6.50 23.34 -10.02
C MET A 1 7.06 21.92 -9.90
N ASP A 2 8.28 21.74 -9.37
CA ASP A 2 8.99 20.46 -9.22
C ASP A 2 8.57 19.65 -7.98
N THR A 3 8.28 20.35 -6.88
CA THR A 3 7.89 19.77 -5.60
C THR A 3 6.62 18.92 -5.69
N ARG A 4 5.64 19.33 -6.50
CA ARG A 4 4.37 18.60 -6.66
C ARG A 4 4.57 17.25 -7.36
N LEU A 5 5.40 17.21 -8.40
CA LEU A 5 5.77 15.98 -9.11
C LEU A 5 6.56 15.04 -8.19
N LYS A 6 7.47 15.57 -7.37
CA LYS A 6 8.21 14.81 -6.36
C LYS A 6 7.29 14.17 -5.33
N TYR A 7 6.34 14.93 -4.76
CA TYR A 7 5.38 14.37 -3.80
C TYR A 7 4.48 13.31 -4.44
N GLN A 8 4.05 13.50 -5.69
CA GLN A 8 3.29 12.48 -6.42
C GLN A 8 4.08 11.18 -6.60
N GLY A 9 5.38 11.25 -6.87
CA GLY A 9 6.26 10.08 -6.97
C GLY A 9 6.40 9.33 -5.63
N ILE A 10 6.57 10.07 -4.53
CA ILE A 10 6.66 9.50 -3.18
C ILE A 10 5.34 8.78 -2.82
N ILE A 11 4.20 9.44 -3.04
CA ILE A 11 2.88 8.87 -2.75
C ILE A 11 2.67 7.56 -3.53
N LYS A 12 2.96 7.55 -4.84
CA LYS A 12 2.84 6.33 -5.66
C LYS A 12 3.69 5.19 -5.12
N THR A 13 4.93 5.49 -4.74
CA THR A 13 5.87 4.50 -4.19
C THR A 13 5.34 3.89 -2.89
N VAL A 14 4.83 4.73 -1.98
CA VAL A 14 4.24 4.26 -0.71
C VAL A 14 3.02 3.38 -0.95
N LEU A 15 2.11 3.79 -1.84
CA LEU A 15 0.91 3.02 -2.17
C LEU A 15 1.25 1.66 -2.79
N GLN A 16 2.22 1.62 -3.71
CA GLN A 16 2.67 0.37 -4.32
C GLN A 16 3.31 -0.58 -3.31
N ASN A 17 4.17 -0.05 -2.43
CA ASN A 17 4.81 -0.86 -1.39
C ASN A 17 3.78 -1.44 -0.41
N HIS A 18 2.77 -0.64 -0.05
CA HIS A 18 1.67 -1.12 0.79
C HIS A 18 0.83 -2.20 0.11
N ALA A 19 0.50 -2.02 -1.17
CA ALA A 19 -0.23 -3.03 -1.94
C ALA A 19 0.56 -4.34 -2.07
N ASN A 20 1.85 -4.25 -2.34
CA ASN A 20 2.75 -5.41 -2.42
C ASN A 20 2.79 -6.15 -1.08
N TYR A 21 2.98 -5.42 0.03
CA TYR A 21 2.96 -6.01 1.37
C TYR A 21 1.64 -6.71 1.67
N ARG A 22 0.50 -6.06 1.37
CA ARG A 22 -0.83 -6.67 1.55
C ARG A 22 -1.00 -7.94 0.73
N ALA A 23 -0.48 -7.98 -0.50
CA ALA A 23 -0.54 -9.17 -1.34
C ALA A 23 0.33 -10.34 -0.83
N THR A 24 1.32 -10.08 0.03
CA THR A 24 2.10 -11.14 0.71
C THR A 24 1.38 -11.71 1.94
N LEU A 25 0.40 -10.99 2.48
CA LEU A 25 -0.43 -11.52 3.55
C LEU A 25 -1.41 -12.51 2.91
N PRO A 26 -1.47 -13.77 3.38
CA PRO A 26 -2.54 -14.66 2.95
C PRO A 26 -3.88 -14.00 3.27
N ASP A 27 -4.89 -14.16 2.41
CA ASP A 27 -6.28 -13.65 2.56
C ASP A 27 -7.01 -14.21 3.81
N GLY A 28 -6.27 -14.77 4.77
CA GLY A 28 -6.72 -15.26 6.06
C GLY A 28 -7.05 -14.14 7.03
N TYR A 29 -7.95 -13.22 6.65
CA TYR A 29 -8.89 -12.73 7.66
C TYR A 29 -9.95 -13.83 7.81
N THR A 30 -9.57 -14.94 8.45
CA THR A 30 -10.55 -15.84 9.08
C THR A 30 -11.20 -14.99 10.15
N SER A 31 -12.27 -14.28 9.78
CA SER A 31 -13.14 -13.59 10.71
C SER A 31 -13.74 -14.66 11.61
N GLN A 32 -13.00 -15.04 12.65
CA GLN A 32 -13.49 -15.93 13.68
C GLN A 32 -14.47 -15.10 14.50
N VAL A 33 -15.74 -15.13 14.08
CA VAL A 33 -16.85 -14.68 14.90
C VAL A 33 -16.76 -15.53 16.17
N ILE A 34 -16.51 -14.86 17.30
CA ILE A 34 -16.50 -15.47 18.63
C ILE A 34 -17.90 -15.99 18.95
#